data_AF-A0A845SGL5-F1
#
_entry.id   AF-A0A845SGL5-F1
#
_cell.length_a   1.000
_cell.length_b   1.000
_cell.length_c   1.000
_cell.angle_alpha   90.00
_cell.angle_beta   90.00
_cell.angle_gamma   90.00
#
_symmetry.space_group_name_H-M   'P 1'
#
loop_
_entity.id
_entity.type
_entity.pdbx_description
1 polymer ?
#
loop_
_entity_poly.entity_id
_entity_poly.type
_entity_poly.pdbx_seq_one_letter_code
_entity_poly.pdbx_strand_id
1 'polypeptide(L)'
;MQSITAKFPPLPLNELIPRINGFETNSLNEKQSLITDLINAHTIFSVDILKGSVFRRARKINEKDYPELVQDLLWKPDGLAVSGRANPEGFSVLYVADKPETAFRETHIDAHFVLL
;
A
#
# COMPACT_ATOMS: atom_id res chain seq x y z
N MET A 1 -2.79 -5.17 -25.77
CA MET A 1 -1.98 -5.15 -24.53
C MET A 1 -2.60 -6.15 -23.58
N GLN A 2 -1.87 -7.17 -23.11
CA GLN A 2 -2.40 -8.13 -22.12
C GLN A 2 -2.30 -7.51 -20.72
N SER A 3 -3.29 -7.75 -19.85
CA SER A 3 -3.24 -7.31 -18.45
C SER A 3 -2.17 -8.08 -17.66
N ILE A 4 -1.72 -7.53 -16.53
CA ILE A 4 -0.76 -8.21 -15.64
C ILE A 4 -1.29 -9.59 -15.21
N THR A 5 -2.60 -9.69 -14.94
CA THR A 5 -3.29 -10.94 -14.58
C THR A 5 -3.40 -11.93 -15.74
N ALA A 6 -3.37 -11.47 -16.99
CA ALA A 6 -3.34 -12.36 -18.16
C ALA A 6 -1.93 -12.93 -18.39
N LYS A 7 -0.89 -12.17 -18.06
CA LYS A 7 0.51 -12.62 -18.15
C LYS A 7 0.95 -13.47 -16.95
N PHE A 8 0.37 -13.19 -15.78
CA PHE A 8 0.66 -13.84 -14.51
C PHE A 8 -0.66 -14.22 -13.84
N PRO A 9 -1.26 -15.36 -14.23
CA PRO A 9 -2.54 -15.77 -13.68
C PRO A 9 -2.40 -16.11 -12.19
N PRO A 10 -3.42 -15.79 -11.38
CA PRO A 10 -3.44 -16.20 -9.97
C PRO A 10 -3.51 -17.73 -9.87
N LEU A 11 -3.15 -18.26 -8.69
CA LEU A 11 -3.33 -19.69 -8.40
C LEU A 11 -4.81 -20.08 -8.53
N PRO A 12 -5.14 -21.24 -9.14
CA PRO A 12 -6.50 -21.73 -9.24
C PRO A 12 -7.17 -21.88 -7.87
N LEU A 13 -8.43 -21.44 -7.75
CA LEU A 13 -9.15 -21.47 -6.47
C LEU A 13 -9.32 -22.88 -5.90
N ASN A 14 -9.51 -23.88 -6.76
CA ASN A 14 -9.61 -25.29 -6.36
C ASN A 14 -8.31 -25.84 -5.75
N GLU A 15 -7.16 -25.25 -6.06
CA GLU A 15 -5.87 -25.57 -5.46
C GLU A 15 -5.60 -24.72 -4.21
N LEU A 16 -5.99 -23.45 -4.24
CA LEU A 16 -5.71 -22.50 -3.18
C LEU A 16 -6.53 -22.78 -1.91
N ILE A 17 -7.84 -23.03 -2.04
CA ILE A 17 -8.75 -23.19 -0.89
C ILE A 17 -8.32 -24.32 0.05
N PRO A 18 -8.02 -25.55 -0.41
CA PRO A 18 -7.58 -26.63 0.48
C PRO A 18 -6.28 -26.30 1.21
N ARG A 19 -5.34 -25.62 0.54
CA ARG A 19 -4.04 -25.26 1.10
C ARG A 19 -4.15 -24.18 2.17
N ILE A 20 -5.05 -23.22 1.99
CA ILE A 20 -5.37 -22.20 3.01
C ILE A 20 -6.00 -22.87 4.22
N ASN A 21 -7.02 -23.73 4.01
CA ASN A 21 -7.74 -24.38 5.10
C ASN A 21 -6.83 -25.31 5.94
N GLY A 22 -5.84 -25.95 5.31
CA GLY A 22 -4.84 -26.78 5.99
C GLY A 22 -3.62 -26.04 6.53
N PHE A 23 -3.51 -24.72 6.30
CA PHE A 23 -2.24 -24.01 6.51
C PHE A 23 -1.76 -24.10 7.96
N GLU A 24 -2.63 -23.92 8.95
CA GLU A 24 -2.23 -23.90 10.37
C GLU A 24 -1.60 -25.23 10.81
N THR A 25 -2.17 -26.34 10.35
CA THR A 25 -1.78 -27.71 10.72
C THR A 25 -0.64 -28.30 9.89
N ASN A 26 -0.30 -27.67 8.76
CA ASN A 26 0.77 -28.13 7.88
C ASN A 26 2.16 -28.01 8.54
N SER A 27 3.07 -28.87 8.08
CA SER A 27 4.49 -28.80 8.43
C SER A 27 5.13 -27.49 7.93
N LEU A 28 6.28 -27.13 8.50
CA LEU A 28 7.01 -25.92 8.09
C LEU A 28 7.36 -25.94 6.59
N ASN A 29 7.74 -27.11 6.05
CA ASN A 29 8.09 -27.26 4.64
C ASN A 29 6.88 -27.01 3.72
N GLU A 30 5.70 -27.53 4.10
CA GLU A 30 4.46 -27.31 3.34
C GLU A 30 4.01 -25.84 3.39
N LYS A 31 4.16 -25.20 4.56
CA LYS A 31 3.91 -23.75 4.71
C LYS A 31 4.83 -22.93 3.82
N GLN A 32 6.13 -23.23 3.83
CA GLN A 32 7.12 -22.57 2.98
C GLN A 32 6.84 -22.79 1.48
N SER A 33 6.44 -23.99 1.09
CA SER A 33 6.05 -24.29 -0.29
C SER A 33 4.82 -23.47 -0.71
N LEU A 34 3.78 -23.37 0.12
CA LEU A 34 2.62 -22.51 -0.18
C LEU A 34 2.98 -21.04 -0.32
N ILE A 35 3.77 -20.51 0.61
CA ILE A 35 4.23 -19.12 0.54
C ILE A 35 5.04 -18.89 -0.74
N THR A 36 5.92 -19.83 -1.10
CA THR A 36 6.74 -19.77 -2.30
C THR A 36 5.89 -19.76 -3.57
N ASP A 37 4.88 -20.65 -3.66
CA ASP A 37 3.97 -20.69 -4.80
C ASP A 37 3.15 -19.41 -4.91
N LEU A 38 2.68 -18.86 -3.78
CA LEU A 38 1.97 -17.58 -3.73
C LEU A 38 2.86 -16.44 -4.24
N ILE A 39 4.10 -16.37 -3.78
CA ILE A 39 5.07 -15.36 -4.23
C ILE A 39 5.35 -15.52 -5.72
N ASN A 40 5.57 -16.75 -6.21
CA ASN A 40 5.88 -17.01 -7.62
C ASN A 40 4.70 -16.68 -8.55
N ALA A 41 3.46 -16.88 -8.09
CA ALA A 41 2.27 -16.52 -8.85
C ALA A 41 2.04 -14.99 -8.91
N HIS A 42 2.48 -14.25 -7.89
CA HIS A 42 2.35 -12.79 -7.85
C HIS A 42 3.61 -12.12 -8.40
N THR A 43 3.49 -11.44 -9.54
CA THR A 43 4.61 -10.65 -10.06
C THR A 43 5.01 -9.57 -9.08
N ILE A 44 6.30 -9.49 -8.77
CA ILE A 44 6.89 -8.29 -8.19
C ILE A 44 6.87 -7.22 -9.29
N PHE A 45 5.88 -6.34 -9.23
CA PHE A 45 5.78 -5.20 -10.13
C PHE A 45 6.71 -4.10 -9.63
N SER A 46 7.88 -3.98 -10.25
CA SER A 46 8.77 -2.84 -10.05
C SER A 46 8.41 -1.75 -11.05
N VAL A 47 8.25 -0.52 -10.57
CA VAL A 47 8.01 0.66 -11.40
C VAL A 47 9.22 1.56 -11.30
N ASP A 48 9.78 1.93 -12.45
CA ASP A 48 10.81 2.96 -12.49
C ASP A 48 10.15 4.32 -12.28
N ILE A 49 10.42 4.93 -11.13
CA ILE A 49 10.00 6.31 -10.85
C ILE A 49 10.97 7.24 -11.58
N LEU A 50 10.59 7.66 -12.78
CA LEU A 50 11.41 8.52 -13.63
C LEU A 50 11.29 9.99 -13.24
N LYS A 51 12.27 10.80 -13.65
CA LYS A 51 12.23 12.26 -13.51
C LYS A 51 10.96 12.82 -14.15
N GLY A 52 10.25 13.68 -13.42
CA GLY A 52 8.98 14.25 -13.86
C GLY A 52 7.74 13.43 -13.45
N SER A 53 7.92 12.29 -12.78
CA SER A 53 6.80 11.58 -12.15
C SER A 53 6.15 12.47 -11.09
N VAL A 54 4.83 12.61 -11.16
CA VAL A 54 4.04 13.41 -10.22
C VAL A 54 3.22 12.47 -9.35
N PHE A 55 3.41 12.58 -8.04
CA PHE A 55 2.64 11.87 -7.05
C PHE A 55 1.84 12.84 -6.20
N ARG A 56 0.78 12.33 -5.61
CA ARG A 56 -0.20 13.09 -4.85
C ARG A 56 -0.34 12.47 -3.48
N ARG A 57 -0.59 13.32 -2.49
CA ARG A 57 -0.86 12.91 -1.13
C ARG A 57 -2.04 13.71 -0.61
N ALA A 58 -2.91 13.04 0.12
CA ALA A 58 -3.92 13.69 0.91
C ALA A 58 -3.67 13.40 2.39
N ARG A 59 -4.03 14.34 3.26
CA ARG A 59 -3.97 14.18 4.71
C ARG A 59 -5.11 14.94 5.35
N LYS A 60 -5.56 14.46 6.51
CA LYS A 60 -6.45 15.25 7.36
C LYS A 60 -5.64 16.42 7.94
N ILE A 61 -6.19 17.61 7.85
CA ILE A 61 -5.70 18.80 8.53
C ILE A 61 -6.72 19.11 9.63
N ASN A 62 -6.25 19.20 10.88
CA ASN A 62 -7.13 19.61 11.98
C ASN A 62 -7.30 21.12 11.93
N GLU A 63 -8.44 21.64 12.40
CA GLU A 63 -8.72 23.08 12.42
C GLU A 63 -7.66 23.92 13.16
N LYS A 64 -6.95 23.30 14.10
CA LYS A 64 -5.87 23.93 14.88
C LYS A 64 -4.48 23.84 14.23
N ASP A 65 -4.34 23.02 13.19
CA ASP A 65 -3.06 22.66 12.56
C ASP A 65 -3.04 23.12 11.10
N TYR A 66 -3.54 24.33 10.80
CA TYR A 66 -3.56 24.84 9.44
C TYR A 66 -2.12 25.13 8.97
N PRO A 67 -1.68 24.60 7.82
CA PRO A 67 -0.31 24.76 7.35
C PRO A 67 -0.05 26.21 6.94
N GLU A 68 1.03 26.79 7.44
CA GLU A 68 1.47 28.15 7.07
C GLU A 68 2.55 28.12 5.98
N LEU A 69 3.36 27.05 5.98
CA LEU A 69 4.46 26.83 5.05
C LEU A 69 4.26 25.54 4.24
N VAL A 70 4.86 25.47 3.05
CA VAL A 70 4.82 24.28 2.19
C VAL A 70 5.38 23.04 2.91
N GLN A 71 6.37 23.21 3.78
CA GLN A 71 6.92 22.11 4.58
C GLN A 71 5.89 21.49 5.54
N ASP A 72 4.91 22.28 6.01
CA ASP A 72 3.87 21.84 6.94
C ASP A 72 2.83 20.96 6.23
N LEU A 73 2.75 21.06 4.89
CA LEU A 73 1.99 20.14 4.05
C LEU A 73 2.71 18.79 3.91
N LEU A 74 4.03 18.84 3.72
CA LEU A 74 4.87 17.66 3.47
C LEU A 74 5.10 16.81 4.72
N TRP A 75 5.28 17.43 5.89
CA TRP A 75 5.50 16.72 7.14
C TRP A 75 4.59 17.30 8.22
N LYS A 76 4.20 16.47 9.19
CA LYS A 76 3.63 17.00 10.44
C LYS A 76 4.83 17.33 11.33
N PRO A 77 5.09 18.60 11.69
CA PRO A 77 6.29 18.99 12.44
C PRO A 77 6.48 18.18 13.73
N ASP A 78 5.37 17.83 14.40
CA ASP A 78 5.36 17.05 15.65
C ASP A 78 4.80 15.62 15.48
N GLY A 79 4.75 15.14 14.24
CA GLY A 79 4.19 13.82 13.94
C GLY A 79 5.18 12.71 14.26
N LEU A 80 4.93 11.94 15.33
CA LEU A 80 5.59 10.65 15.49
C LEU A 80 5.18 9.73 14.33
N ALA A 81 6.16 9.04 13.75
CA ALA A 81 5.91 8.05 12.72
C ALA A 81 5.11 6.89 13.29
N VAL A 82 3.83 6.83 12.96
CA VAL A 82 2.92 5.76 13.38
C VAL A 82 3.16 4.54 12.49
N SER A 83 2.97 3.35 13.07
CA SER A 83 2.95 2.10 12.31
C SER A 83 1.92 2.17 11.17
N GLY A 84 2.34 1.76 9.98
CA GLY A 84 1.51 1.74 8.79
C GLY A 84 1.68 0.44 8.01
N ARG A 85 1.04 0.34 6.84
CA ARG A 85 1.09 -0.89 6.03
C ARG A 85 2.53 -1.26 5.62
N ALA A 86 3.39 -0.27 5.40
CA ALA A 86 4.74 -0.44 4.88
C ALA A 86 5.85 0.03 5.85
N ASN A 87 5.53 0.42 7.08
CA ASN A 87 6.53 0.90 8.04
C ASN A 87 6.19 0.50 9.48
N PRO A 88 7.19 0.05 10.28
CA PRO A 88 7.01 -0.09 11.72
C PRO A 88 6.95 1.27 12.42
N GLU A 89 6.53 1.28 13.68
CA GLU A 89 6.56 2.48 14.54
C GLU A 89 7.98 3.06 14.64
N GLY A 90 8.09 4.39 14.61
CA GLY A 90 9.36 5.11 14.65
C GLY A 90 10.12 5.15 13.31
N PHE A 91 9.64 4.45 12.27
CA PHE A 91 10.23 4.51 10.93
C PHE A 91 9.42 5.45 10.02
N SER A 92 10.00 6.60 9.69
CA SER A 92 9.33 7.63 8.89
C SER A 92 9.26 7.25 7.41
N VAL A 93 8.04 7.22 6.86
CA VAL A 93 7.78 7.02 5.43
C VAL A 93 6.77 8.05 4.90
N LEU A 94 6.77 8.25 3.59
CA LEU A 94 5.82 9.10 2.89
C LEU A 94 4.89 8.25 2.02
N TYR A 95 3.60 8.20 2.37
CA TYR A 95 2.59 7.56 1.55
C TYR A 95 2.12 8.53 0.45
N VAL A 96 2.23 8.09 -0.80
CA VAL A 96 1.82 8.84 -1.98
C VAL A 96 1.06 7.94 -2.96
N ALA A 97 0.26 8.54 -3.82
CA ALA A 97 -0.45 7.86 -4.90
C ALA A 97 -0.20 8.54 -6.25
N ASP A 98 -0.30 7.77 -7.32
CA ASP A 98 -0.21 8.27 -8.71
C ASP A 98 -1.44 9.09 -9.10
N LYS A 99 -2.61 8.83 -8.48
CA LYS A 99 -3.89 9.46 -8.77
C LYS A 99 -4.49 10.18 -7.55
N PRO A 100 -5.14 11.36 -7.72
CA PRO A 100 -5.78 12.07 -6.62
C PRO A 100 -6.87 11.24 -5.93
N GLU A 101 -7.67 10.50 -6.69
CA GLU A 101 -8.78 9.69 -6.15
C GLU A 101 -8.26 8.60 -5.23
N THR A 102 -7.13 7.99 -5.59
CA THR A 102 -6.44 7.02 -4.73
C THR A 102 -5.91 7.70 -3.48
N ALA A 103 -5.24 8.85 -3.61
CA ALA A 103 -4.74 9.59 -2.45
C ALA A 103 -5.85 9.92 -1.45
N PHE A 104 -7.02 10.36 -1.91
CA PHE A 104 -8.17 10.64 -1.05
C PHE A 104 -8.75 9.40 -0.39
N ARG A 105 -8.94 8.32 -1.15
CA ARG A 105 -9.48 7.07 -0.62
C ARG A 105 -8.61 6.46 0.48
N GLU A 106 -7.29 6.58 0.37
CA GLU A 106 -6.34 6.11 1.39
C GLU A 106 -6.37 6.95 2.69
N THR A 107 -6.99 8.14 2.68
CA THR A 107 -7.16 8.91 3.92
C THR A 107 -8.27 8.38 4.83
N HIS A 108 -9.20 7.59 4.27
CA HIS A 108 -10.41 7.13 4.96
C HIS A 108 -11.23 8.27 5.59
N ILE A 109 -11.12 9.49 5.05
CA ILE A 109 -11.89 10.65 5.50
C ILE A 109 -13.23 10.66 4.77
N ASP A 110 -14.32 10.64 5.52
CA ASP A 110 -15.67 10.89 5.00
C ASP A 110 -16.00 12.39 5.15
N ALA A 111 -15.52 13.20 4.21
CA ALA A 111 -15.70 14.65 4.22
C ALA A 111 -16.01 15.19 2.82
N HIS A 112 -16.78 16.28 2.78
CA HIS A 112 -17.27 16.88 1.54
C HIS A 112 -16.23 17.77 0.82
N PHE A 113 -15.14 18.15 1.51
CA PHE A 113 -14.08 19.00 0.97
C PHE A 113 -12.71 18.58 1.51
N VAL A 114 -11.70 18.63 0.63
CA VAL A 114 -10.32 18.25 0.89
C VAL A 114 -9.40 19.19 0.11
N LEU A 115 -8.32 19.66 0.74
CA LEU A 115 -7.29 20.50 0.11
C LEU A 115 -6.24 19.59 -0.54
N LEU A 116 -5.85 19.93 -1.78
CA LEU A 116 -4.75 19.32 -2.53
C LEU A 116 -3.58 20.29 -2.63
#